data_AF-A0A352SPP0-F1
#
_entry.id   AF-A0A352SPP0-F1
#
_cell.length_a   1.000
_cell.length_b   1.000
_cell.length_c   1.000
_cell.angle_alpha   90.00
_cell.angle_beta   90.00
_cell.angle_gamma   90.00
#
_symmetry.space_group_name_H-M   'P 1'
#
loop_
_entity.id
_entity.type
_entity.pdbx_description
1 polymer ?
#
loop_
_entity_poly.entity_id
_entity_poly.type
_entity_poly.pdbx_seq_one_letter_code
_entity_poly.pdbx_strand_id
1 'polypeptide(L)' 'HILLARQVGVPALCVFMNKVDQVDDEELLELVEMEIRELLSSYEFPGDDIPIVKG' A
#
# COMPACT_ATOMS: atom_id res chain seq x y z
N HIS A 1 -6.90 -9.09 -2.74
CA HIS A 1 -7.59 -7.97 -2.07
C HIS A 1 -7.77 -6.77 -3.00
N ILE A 2 -6.71 -6.22 -3.59
CA ILE A 2 -6.78 -5.07 -4.51
C ILE A 2 -7.65 -5.37 -5.75
N LEU A 3 -7.51 -6.55 -6.36
CA LEU A 3 -8.35 -6.96 -7.50
C LEU A 3 -9.85 -6.97 -7.16
N LEU A 4 -10.22 -7.46 -5.96
CA LEU A 4 -11.61 -7.46 -5.50
C LEU A 4 -12.10 -6.03 -5.24
N ALA A 5 -11.29 -5.18 -4.61
CA ALA A 5 -11.61 -3.77 -4.40
C ALA A 5 -11.86 -3.04 -5.73
N ARG A 6 -11.10 -3.37 -6.78
CA ARG A 6 -11.33 -2.86 -8.14
C ARG A 6 -12.65 -3.37 -8.72
N GLN A 7 -12.91 -4.67 -8.64
CA GLN A 7 -14.13 -5.29 -9.16
C GLN A 7 -15.41 -4.77 -8.48
N VAL A 8 -15.32 -4.43 -7.19
CA VAL A 8 -16.44 -3.89 -6.39
C VAL A 8 -16.55 -2.36 -6.53
N GLY A 9 -15.57 -1.69 -7.16
CA GLY A 9 -15.60 -0.25 -7.40
C GLY A 9 -15.41 0.60 -6.14
N VAL A 10 -14.51 0.18 -5.24
CA VAL A 10 -14.23 0.90 -4.00
C VAL A 10 -13.71 2.32 -4.32
N PRO A 11 -14.33 3.39 -3.76
CA PRO A 11 -14.03 4.78 -4.13
C PRO A 11 -12.73 5.32 -3.52
N ALA A 12 -12.30 4.78 -2.38
CA ALA A 12 -11.07 5.19 -1.70
C ALA A 12 -10.49 4.01 -0.91
N LEU A 13 -9.16 3.93 -0.89
CA LEU A 13 -8.38 2.92 -0.18
C LEU A 13 -7.38 3.59 0.74
N CYS A 14 -7.06 2.92 1.84
CA CYS A 14 -5.98 3.29 2.76
C CYS A 14 -5.19 2.01 3.06
N VAL A 15 -3.87 2.11 3.10
CA VAL A 15 -3.00 0.98 3.42
C VAL A 15 -2.45 1.17 4.82
N PHE A 16 -2.48 0.09 5.61
CA PHE A 16 -1.86 0.03 6.91
C PHE A 16 -0.72 -1.01 6.87
N MET A 17 0.52 -0.54 7.01
CA MET A 17 1.67 -1.41 7.21
C MET A 17 1.77 -1.70 8.69
N ASN A 18 1.48 -2.95 9.05
CA ASN A 18 1.46 -3.42 10.43
C ASN A 18 2.83 -3.96 10.84
N LYS A 19 3.10 -3.97 12.14
CA LYS A 19 4.31 -4.53 12.75
C LYS A 19 5.59 -3.85 12.30
N VAL A 20 5.52 -2.55 12.02
CA VAL A 20 6.69 -1.75 11.67
C VAL A 20 7.70 -1.73 12.82
N ASP A 21 7.23 -1.91 14.06
CA ASP A 21 8.06 -2.09 15.26
C ASP A 21 8.96 -3.34 15.24
N GLN A 22 8.66 -4.32 14.39
CA GLN A 22 9.46 -5.56 14.27
C GLN A 22 10.54 -5.46 13.18
N VAL A 23 10.57 -4.34 12.44
CA VAL A 23 11.50 -4.09 11.35
C VAL A 23 12.33 -2.86 11.68
N ASP A 24 13.57 -3.08 12.10
CA ASP A 24 14.49 -2.00 12.50
C ASP A 24 15.13 -1.28 11.30
N ASP A 25 15.01 -1.85 10.09
CA ASP A 25 15.62 -1.34 8.87
C ASP A 25 14.64 -0.45 8.09
N GLU A 26 14.92 0.85 8.08
CA GLU A 26 14.12 1.86 7.40
C GLU A 26 14.17 1.71 5.87
N GLU A 27 15.29 1.25 5.29
CA GLU A 27 15.40 1.01 3.84
C GLU A 27 14.47 -0.13 3.40
N LEU A 28 14.33 -1.16 4.24
CA LEU A 28 13.39 -2.26 3.98
C LEU A 28 11.94 -1.77 4.00
N LEU A 29 11.59 -0.88 4.92
CA LEU A 29 10.25 -0.31 5.02
C LEU A 29 9.91 0.58 3.83
N GLU A 30 10.87 1.37 3.34
CA GLU A 30 10.72 2.16 2.12
C GLU A 30 10.57 1.29 0.88
N LEU A 31 11.33 0.19 0.79
CA LEU A 31 11.22 -0.77 -0.32
C LEU A 31 9.83 -1.40 -0.37
N VAL A 32 9.32 -1.86 0.77
CA VAL A 32 7.97 -2.43 0.86
C VAL A 32 6.90 -1.39 0.51
N GLU A 33 7.08 -0.13 0.92
CA GLU A 33 6.18 0.95 0.55
C GLU A 33 6.14 1.16 -0.97
N MET A 34 7.31 1.18 -1.63
CA MET A 34 7.39 1.29 -3.09
C MET A 34 6.69 0.12 -3.79
N GLU A 35 6.94 -1.12 -3.35
CA GLU A 35 6.29 -2.31 -3.92
C GLU A 35 4.76 -2.25 -3.80
N ILE A 36 4.23 -1.74 -2.67
CA ILE A 36 2.80 -1.55 -2.48
C ILE A 36 2.25 -0.50 -3.46
N ARG A 37 2.95 0.62 -3.66
CA ARG A 37 2.54 1.68 -4.60
C ARG A 37 2.54 1.18 -6.04
N GLU A 38 3.57 0.45 -6.45
CA GLU A 38 3.63 -0.18 -7.77
C GLU A 38 2.47 -1.16 -7.97
N LEU A 39 2.17 -1.98 -6.96
CA LEU A 39 1.06 -2.91 -7.00
C LEU A 39 -0.28 -2.18 -7.15
N LEU A 40 -0.52 -1.12 -6.38
CA LEU A 40 -1.74 -0.30 -6.50
C LEU A 40 -1.86 0.32 -7.91
N SER A 41 -0.77 0.88 -8.43
CA SER A 41 -0.72 1.48 -9.77
C SER A 41 -0.97 0.44 -10.87
N SER A 42 -0.45 -0.78 -10.73
CA SER A 42 -0.70 -1.89 -11.68
C SER A 42 -2.16 -2.30 -11.78
N TYR A 43 -2.95 -2.06 -10.74
CA TYR A 43 -4.40 -2.33 -10.69
C TYR A 43 -5.24 -1.07 -10.92
N GLU A 44 -4.65 -0.03 -11.52
CA GLU A 44 -5.31 1.24 -11.87
C GLU A 44 -5.83 2.04 -10.66
N PHE A 45 -5.23 1.84 -9.49
CA PHE A 45 -5.45 2.72 -8.34
C PHE A 45 -4.39 3.83 -8.30
N PRO A 46 -4.71 5.00 -7.72
CA PRO A 46 -3.75 6.09 -7.57
C PRO A 46 -2.76 5.75 -6.44
N GLY A 47 -1.73 4.95 -6.76
CA GLY A 47 -0.74 4.46 -5.79
C GLY A 47 0.01 5.56 -5.04
N ASP A 48 0.21 6.72 -5.67
CA ASP A 48 0.89 7.87 -5.06
C ASP A 48 0.00 8.65 -4.08
N ASP A 49 -1.31 8.75 -4.38
CA ASP A 49 -2.26 9.52 -3.57
C ASP A 49 -2.85 8.73 -2.40
N ILE A 50 -2.76 7.40 -2.44
CA ILE A 50 -3.29 6.54 -1.38
C ILE A 50 -2.43 6.70 -0.11
N PRO A 51 -3.04 7.01 1.05
CA PRO A 51 -2.31 7.12 2.30
C PRO A 51 -1.82 5.73 2.75
N ILE A 52 -0.53 5.66 3.06
CA ILE A 52 0.11 4.48 3.66
C ILE A 52 0.51 4.85 5.09
N VAL A 53 -0.13 4.20 6.06
CA VAL A 53 0.13 4.41 7.49
C VAL A 53 1.04 3.30 7.99
N LYS A 54 2.18 3.68 8.59
CA LYS A 54 3.14 2.79 9.24
C LYS A 54 2.75 2.66 10.71
N GLY A 55 2.55 1.44 11.21
CA GLY A 55 2.16 1.20 12.60
C GLY A 55 2.56 -0.14 13.17
#